data_AF-A0A9Q1R657-F1
#
_entry.id   AF-A0A9Q1R657-F1
#
_cell.length_a   1.000
_cell.length_b   1.000
_cell.length_c   1.000
_cell.angle_alpha   90.00
_cell.angle_beta   90.00
_cell.angle_gamma   90.00
#
_symmetry.space_group_name_H-M   'P 1'
#
loop_
_entity.id
_entity.type
_entity.pdbx_description
1 polymer ?
#
loop_
_entity_poly.entity_id
_entity_poly.type
_entity_poly.pdbx_seq_one_letter_code
_entity_poly.pdbx_strand_id
1 'polypeptide(L)'
;MRTRFSREEQAAVQSLSLRELFGSKISDYMILVFTGGDHLEDNDETLDDYLGRDCPEPLMASDKTKDPLKKADQLEQLIYLVNVVVENNGGKPYTDDLFKELKVESNLKETTHRLEEQLAKEQAARLKAELSAKEAQKKSDDEIRKLREYLERAQKETE
;
A
#
# COMPACT_ATOMS: atom_id res chain seq x y z
N MET A 1 22.03 36.69 6.38
CA MET A 1 21.95 35.34 5.79
C MET A 1 20.49 35.03 5.55
N ARG A 2 20.06 34.95 4.28
CA ARG A 2 18.69 34.60 3.91
C ARG A 2 18.71 33.12 3.56
N THR A 3 18.42 32.26 4.52
CA THR A 3 18.21 30.83 4.24
C THR A 3 16.97 30.72 3.36
N ARG A 4 17.13 30.23 2.12
CA ARG A 4 15.98 30.06 1.21
C ARG A 4 15.12 28.86 1.56
N PHE A 5 15.60 28.00 2.44
CA PHE A 5 14.81 26.93 2.99
C PHE A 5 13.77 27.48 3.96
N SER A 6 12.51 27.15 3.68
CA SER A 6 11.46 27.16 4.66
C SER A 6 11.87 26.28 5.85
N ARG A 7 11.23 26.52 7.01
CA ARG A 7 11.47 25.71 8.21
C ARG A 7 11.21 24.23 7.92
N GLU A 8 10.22 23.96 7.07
CA GLU A 8 9.81 22.65 6.60
C GLU A 8 10.91 21.97 5.78
N GLU A 9 11.51 22.67 4.82
CA GLU A 9 12.61 22.11 4.03
C GLU A 9 13.88 21.93 4.88
N GLN A 10 14.18 22.84 5.80
CA GLN A 10 15.30 22.66 6.72
C GLN A 10 15.10 21.44 7.63
N ALA A 11 13.88 21.23 8.13
CA ALA A 11 13.54 20.05 8.91
C ALA A 11 13.59 18.75 8.09
N ALA A 12 13.27 18.81 6.79
CA ALA A 12 13.39 17.68 5.86
C ALA A 12 14.85 17.37 5.51
N VAL A 13 15.65 18.40 5.21
CA VAL A 13 17.09 18.32 4.87
C VAL A 13 17.93 17.87 6.06
N GLN A 14 17.58 18.27 7.29
CA GLN A 14 18.25 17.81 8.52
C GLN A 14 18.10 16.29 8.77
N SER A 15 17.46 15.54 7.87
CA SER A 15 17.28 14.08 7.88
C SER A 15 16.50 13.51 9.08
N LEU A 16 16.34 14.27 10.15
CA LEU A 16 15.66 13.89 11.39
C LEU A 16 14.18 13.54 11.16
N SER A 17 13.42 14.38 10.47
CA SER A 17 12.00 14.14 10.21
C SER A 17 11.74 12.89 9.34
N LEU A 18 12.61 12.62 8.37
CA LEU A 18 12.54 11.41 7.55
C LEU A 18 12.96 10.17 8.33
N ARG A 19 13.99 10.26 9.17
CA ARG A 19 14.41 9.18 10.08
C ARG A 19 13.33 8.88 11.14
N GLU A 20 12.57 9.87 11.59
CA GLU A 20 11.45 9.69 12.51
C GLU A 20 10.28 8.97 11.85
N LEU A 21 9.94 9.34 10.60
CA LEU A 21 8.79 8.77 9.88
C LEU A 21 9.07 7.40 9.28
N PHE A 22 10.26 7.22 8.73
CA PHE A 22 10.63 6.02 7.99
C PHE A 22 11.62 5.15 8.76
N GLY A 23 12.13 5.57 9.91
CA GLY A 23 13.19 4.86 10.62
C GLY A 23 14.60 5.25 10.15
N SER A 24 15.59 5.03 11.00
CA SER A 24 16.97 5.51 10.78
C SER A 24 17.64 4.95 9.52
N LYS A 25 17.18 3.77 9.05
CA LYS A 25 17.73 3.08 7.88
C LYS A 25 17.42 3.79 6.56
N ILE A 26 16.45 4.71 6.53
CA ILE A 26 16.13 5.49 5.33
C ILE A 26 17.34 6.27 4.80
N SER A 27 18.26 6.66 5.68
CA SER A 27 19.47 7.41 5.31
C SER A 27 20.38 6.64 4.35
N ASP A 28 20.41 5.32 4.42
CA ASP A 28 21.21 4.48 3.51
C ASP A 28 20.63 4.46 2.08
N TYR A 29 19.39 4.91 1.92
CA TYR A 29 18.62 4.87 0.67
C TYR A 29 18.36 6.25 0.05
N MET A 30 18.75 7.33 0.73
CA MET A 30 18.45 8.69 0.31
C MET A 30 19.52 9.25 -0.63
N ILE A 31 19.06 9.94 -1.67
CA ILE A 31 19.89 10.82 -2.51
C ILE A 31 19.29 12.21 -2.39
N LEU A 32 20.11 13.18 -1.98
CA LEU A 32 19.69 14.57 -1.84
C LEU A 32 20.03 15.34 -3.13
N VAL A 33 19.01 15.85 -3.80
CA VAL A 33 19.14 16.60 -5.06
C VAL A 33 18.75 18.05 -4.80
N PHE A 34 19.66 18.96 -5.08
CA PHE A 34 19.47 20.40 -5.04
C PHE A 34 19.12 20.90 -6.41
N THR A 35 18.01 21.61 -6.52
CA THR A 35 17.65 22.27 -7.77
C THR A 35 17.93 23.77 -7.67
N GLY A 36 18.11 24.44 -8.81
CA GLY A 36 18.45 25.86 -8.84
C GLY A 36 19.93 26.18 -8.60
N GLY A 37 20.85 25.25 -8.91
CA GLY A 37 22.29 25.46 -8.77
C GLY A 37 22.84 26.67 -9.55
N ASP A 38 22.17 27.09 -10.61
CA ASP A 38 22.45 28.33 -11.35
C ASP A 38 22.36 29.57 -10.45
N HIS A 39 21.48 29.55 -9.46
CA HIS A 39 21.29 30.67 -8.54
C HIS A 39 22.38 30.75 -7.47
N LEU A 40 23.09 29.66 -7.19
CA LEU A 40 24.25 29.61 -6.29
C LEU A 40 25.49 30.16 -7.01
N GLU A 41 25.71 29.73 -8.25
CA GLU A 41 26.78 30.23 -9.12
C GLU A 41 26.67 31.76 -9.33
N ASP A 42 25.47 32.29 -9.58
CA ASP A 42 25.24 33.72 -9.77
C ASP A 42 25.52 34.59 -8.52
N ASN A 43 25.58 34.00 -7.33
CA ASN A 43 25.78 34.72 -6.06
C ASN A 43 27.12 34.39 -5.38
N ASP A 44 28.03 33.64 -6.03
CA ASP A 44 29.28 33.15 -5.44
C ASP A 44 29.07 32.41 -4.10
N GLU A 45 27.92 31.73 -3.93
CA GLU A 45 27.57 30.99 -2.71
C GLU A 45 27.92 29.50 -2.87
N THR A 46 28.56 28.89 -1.86
CA THR A 46 28.82 27.44 -1.88
C THR A 46 27.67 26.67 -1.24
N LEU A 47 27.58 25.38 -1.59
CA LEU A 47 26.60 24.48 -1.02
C LEU A 47 26.82 24.25 0.49
N ASP A 48 28.08 24.32 0.95
CA ASP A 48 28.45 24.29 2.37
C ASP A 48 27.94 25.52 3.12
N ASP A 49 28.03 26.70 2.50
CA ASP A 49 27.42 27.93 3.04
C ASP A 49 25.88 27.82 3.11
N TYR A 50 25.30 26.97 2.27
CA TYR A 50 23.87 26.74 2.14
C TYR A 50 23.31 25.68 3.10
N LEU A 51 24.09 24.64 3.42
CA LEU A 51 23.61 23.46 4.13
C LEU A 51 24.18 23.27 5.53
N GLY A 52 25.28 23.93 5.82
CA GLY A 52 26.06 23.62 7.01
C GLY A 52 26.77 22.26 6.88
N ARG A 53 27.77 22.07 7.74
CA ARG A 53 28.74 20.96 7.65
C ARG A 53 28.17 19.56 7.90
N ASP A 54 26.90 19.44 8.26
CA ASP A 54 26.26 18.18 8.67
C ASP A 54 25.41 17.54 7.55
N CYS A 55 25.42 18.11 6.34
CA CYS A 55 24.64 17.60 5.22
C CYS A 55 25.46 16.58 4.40
N PRO A 56 24.90 15.40 4.03
CA PRO A 56 25.56 14.46 3.13
C PRO A 56 25.90 15.12 1.79
N GLU A 57 26.96 14.66 1.11
CA GLU A 57 27.37 15.18 -0.21
C GLU A 57 26.18 15.25 -1.18
N PRO A 58 25.69 16.45 -1.51
CA PRO A 58 24.48 16.57 -2.32
C PRO A 58 24.80 16.65 -3.80
N LEU A 59 23.85 16.22 -4.62
CA LEU A 59 23.88 16.49 -6.05
C LEU A 59 23.29 17.85 -6.37
N MET A 60 23.96 18.61 -7.22
CA MET A 60 23.46 19.88 -7.75
C MET A 60 22.89 19.70 -9.17
N ALA A 61 21.59 19.93 -9.31
CA ALA A 61 20.88 20.03 -10.57
C ALA A 61 20.62 21.51 -10.94
N SER A 62 20.78 21.83 -12.22
CA SER A 62 20.51 23.16 -12.77
C SER A 62 19.19 23.14 -13.54
N ASP A 63 18.15 23.74 -12.97
CA ASP A 63 16.80 23.72 -13.56
C ASP A 63 16.71 24.56 -14.85
N LYS A 64 17.58 25.57 -15.00
CA LYS A 64 17.54 26.53 -16.12
C LYS A 64 18.49 26.22 -17.27
N THR A 65 19.36 25.22 -17.13
CA THR A 65 20.32 24.89 -18.19
C THR A 65 19.58 24.42 -19.44
N LYS A 66 19.73 25.14 -20.56
CA LYS A 66 19.24 24.71 -21.88
C LYS A 66 20.25 23.84 -22.62
N ASP A 67 21.45 23.71 -22.07
CA ASP A 67 22.55 22.93 -22.62
C ASP A 67 22.26 21.42 -22.46
N PRO A 68 22.06 20.69 -23.57
CA PRO A 68 21.78 19.26 -23.52
C PRO A 68 22.96 18.43 -23.00
N LEU A 69 24.21 18.90 -23.15
CA LEU A 69 25.39 18.16 -22.66
C LEU A 69 25.44 18.18 -21.13
N LYS A 70 25.28 19.37 -20.53
CA LYS A 70 25.22 19.50 -19.06
C LYS A 70 24.07 18.69 -18.44
N LYS A 71 22.93 18.59 -19.13
CA LYS A 71 21.82 17.72 -18.67
C LYS A 71 22.18 16.25 -18.71
N ALA A 72 22.88 15.81 -19.75
CA ALA A 72 23.33 14.43 -19.87
C ALA A 72 24.32 14.10 -18.74
N ASP A 73 25.28 14.98 -18.47
CA ASP A 73 26.25 14.80 -17.39
C ASP A 73 25.57 14.73 -16.01
N GLN A 74 24.60 15.59 -15.74
CA GLN A 74 23.82 15.57 -14.49
C GLN A 74 22.99 14.29 -14.33
N LEU A 75 22.38 13.82 -15.42
CA LEU A 75 21.62 12.58 -15.42
C LEU A 75 22.54 11.37 -15.18
N GLU A 76 23.71 11.34 -15.81
CA GLU A 76 24.71 10.29 -15.65
C GLU A 76 25.21 10.22 -14.20
N GLN A 77 25.48 11.37 -13.57
CA GLN A 77 25.84 11.46 -12.16
C GLN A 77 24.73 10.95 -11.23
N LEU A 78 23.47 11.31 -11.49
CA LEU A 78 22.34 10.82 -10.70
C LEU A 78 22.19 9.30 -10.83
N ILE A 79 22.28 8.77 -12.05
CA ILE A 79 22.20 7.31 -12.29
C ILE A 79 23.36 6.59 -11.59
N TYR A 80 24.57 7.16 -11.63
CA TYR A 80 25.72 6.60 -10.91
C TYR A 80 25.44 6.48 -9.41
N LEU A 81 24.93 7.53 -8.77
CA LEU A 81 24.61 7.48 -7.33
C LEU A 81 23.46 6.54 -7.02
N VAL A 82 22.45 6.44 -7.89
CA VAL A 82 21.41 5.42 -7.76
C VAL A 82 22.04 4.03 -7.73
N ASN A 83 22.98 3.74 -8.64
CA ASN A 83 23.66 2.44 -8.66
C ASN A 83 24.48 2.21 -7.38
N VAL A 84 25.21 3.21 -6.90
CA VAL A 84 25.96 3.13 -5.63
C VAL A 84 25.03 2.82 -4.46
N VAL A 85 23.89 3.50 -4.35
CA VAL A 85 22.89 3.25 -3.31
C VAL A 85 22.32 1.83 -3.43
N VAL A 86 22.01 1.38 -4.64
CA VAL A 86 21.50 0.02 -4.89
C VAL A 86 22.53 -1.04 -4.47
N GLU A 87 23.79 -0.87 -4.84
CA GLU A 87 24.87 -1.79 -4.50
C GLU A 87 25.13 -1.83 -2.99
N ASN A 88 25.22 -0.67 -2.33
CA ASN A 88 25.42 -0.56 -0.89
C ASN A 88 24.28 -1.22 -0.08
N ASN A 89 23.07 -1.23 -0.64
CA ASN A 89 21.91 -1.88 -0.04
C ASN A 89 21.68 -3.32 -0.54
N GLY A 90 22.64 -3.91 -1.26
CA GLY A 90 22.59 -5.29 -1.73
C GLY A 90 21.46 -5.56 -2.72
N GLY A 91 21.06 -4.57 -3.51
CA GLY A 91 19.98 -4.64 -4.49
C GLY A 91 18.57 -4.67 -3.88
N LYS A 92 18.44 -4.57 -2.55
CA LYS A 92 17.14 -4.66 -1.88
C LYS A 92 16.49 -3.29 -1.81
N PRO A 93 15.23 -3.13 -2.24
CA PRO A 93 14.52 -1.88 -2.09
C PRO A 93 14.28 -1.57 -0.61
N TYR A 94 14.03 -0.30 -0.32
CA TYR A 94 13.67 0.14 1.02
C TYR A 94 12.38 -0.54 1.51
N THR A 95 12.40 -1.07 2.72
CA THR A 95 11.20 -1.61 3.39
C THR A 95 11.23 -1.19 4.85
N ASP A 96 10.39 -0.22 5.21
CA ASP A 96 10.16 0.13 6.61
C ASP A 96 9.11 -0.79 7.25
N ASP A 97 9.17 -0.93 8.57
CA ASP A 97 8.19 -1.67 9.34
C ASP A 97 6.79 -1.04 9.22
N LEU A 98 6.69 0.29 9.09
CA LEU A 98 5.44 0.97 8.77
C LEU A 98 4.85 0.49 7.43
N PHE A 99 5.69 0.29 6.42
CA PHE A 99 5.23 -0.20 5.11
C PHE A 99 4.79 -1.67 5.18
N LYS A 100 5.44 -2.47 6.01
CA LYS A 100 5.01 -3.86 6.27
C LYS A 100 3.68 -3.88 6.99
N GLU A 101 3.48 -3.03 8.01
CA GLU A 101 2.25 -2.93 8.78
C GLU A 101 1.07 -2.51 7.90
N LEU A 102 1.22 -1.45 7.10
CA LEU A 102 0.19 -1.01 6.14
C LEU A 102 -0.18 -2.09 5.13
N LYS A 103 0.82 -2.85 4.64
CA LYS A 103 0.57 -3.94 3.70
C LYS A 103 -0.16 -5.11 4.37
N VAL A 104 0.19 -5.44 5.62
CA VAL A 104 -0.50 -6.46 6.41
C VAL A 104 -1.94 -6.03 6.69
N GLU A 105 -2.16 -4.78 7.09
CA GLU A 105 -3.50 -4.25 7.36
C GLU A 105 -4.39 -4.29 6.11
N SER A 106 -3.87 -3.86 4.95
CA SER A 106 -4.58 -3.91 3.68
C SER A 106 -4.97 -5.34 3.31
N ASN A 107 -4.03 -6.29 3.41
CA ASN A 107 -4.29 -7.70 3.12
C ASN A 107 -5.32 -8.28 4.09
N LEU A 108 -5.22 -7.97 5.39
CA LEU A 108 -6.18 -8.42 6.39
C LEU A 108 -7.58 -7.90 6.06
N LYS A 109 -7.72 -6.61 5.76
CA LYS A 109 -9.01 -6.00 5.41
C LYS A 109 -9.65 -6.64 4.18
N GLU A 110 -8.87 -6.91 3.14
CA GLU A 110 -9.34 -7.61 1.94
C GLU A 110 -9.81 -9.04 2.27
N THR A 111 -9.02 -9.78 3.05
CA THR A 111 -9.39 -11.15 3.44
C THR A 111 -10.64 -11.19 4.31
N THR A 112 -10.79 -10.26 5.26
CA THR A 112 -11.97 -10.14 6.11
C THR A 112 -13.21 -9.86 5.26
N HIS A 113 -13.15 -8.88 4.35
CA HIS A 113 -14.28 -8.56 3.47
C HIS A 113 -14.67 -9.77 2.61
N ARG A 114 -13.70 -10.49 2.05
CA ARG A 114 -13.96 -11.70 1.26
C ARG A 114 -14.63 -12.80 2.08
N LEU A 115 -14.19 -13.01 3.32
CA LEU A 115 -14.77 -14.01 4.22
C LEU A 115 -16.18 -13.61 4.67
N GLU A 116 -16.43 -12.34 4.93
CA GLU A 116 -17.77 -11.82 5.26
C GLU A 116 -18.76 -12.06 4.10
N GLU A 117 -18.36 -11.80 2.86
CA GLU A 117 -19.20 -12.10 1.70
C GLU A 117 -19.49 -13.60 1.53
N GLN A 118 -18.47 -14.44 1.73
CA GLN A 118 -18.63 -15.90 1.64
C GLN A 118 -19.58 -16.42 2.73
N LEU A 119 -19.41 -15.93 3.96
CA LEU A 119 -20.27 -16.27 5.08
C LEU A 119 -21.72 -15.85 4.82
N ALA A 120 -21.95 -14.64 4.31
CA ALA A 120 -23.30 -14.17 3.96
C ALA A 120 -23.95 -15.04 2.87
N LYS A 121 -23.20 -15.42 1.83
CA LYS A 121 -23.67 -16.32 0.77
C LYS A 121 -24.02 -17.70 1.31
N GLU A 122 -23.19 -18.26 2.18
CA GLU A 122 -23.41 -19.57 2.78
C GLU A 122 -24.61 -19.56 3.73
N GLN A 123 -24.76 -18.53 4.56
CA GLN A 123 -25.92 -18.35 5.43
C GLN A 123 -27.22 -18.24 4.63
N ALA A 124 -27.22 -17.47 3.54
CA ALA A 124 -28.39 -17.35 2.66
C ALA A 124 -28.73 -18.69 1.98
N ALA A 125 -27.72 -19.42 1.50
CA ALA A 125 -27.91 -20.74 0.88
C ALA A 125 -28.47 -21.75 1.89
N ARG A 126 -27.94 -21.76 3.13
CA ARG A 126 -28.38 -22.65 4.20
C ARG A 126 -29.83 -22.36 4.61
N LEU A 127 -30.19 -21.09 4.78
CA LEU A 127 -31.56 -20.70 5.11
C LEU A 127 -32.55 -21.14 4.00
N LYS A 128 -32.17 -20.92 2.74
CA LYS A 128 -32.98 -21.36 1.59
C LYS A 128 -33.14 -22.88 1.55
N ALA A 129 -32.08 -23.63 1.81
CA ALA A 129 -32.12 -25.09 1.88
C ALA A 129 -33.01 -25.59 3.02
N GLU A 130 -32.94 -24.97 4.20
CA GLU A 130 -33.77 -25.34 5.35
C GLU A 130 -35.26 -25.06 5.10
N LEU A 131 -35.60 -23.91 4.50
CA LEU A 131 -36.98 -23.59 4.13
C LEU A 131 -37.52 -24.59 3.10
N SER A 132 -36.73 -24.90 2.07
CA SER A 132 -37.12 -25.87 1.04
C SER A 132 -37.29 -27.28 1.61
N ALA A 133 -36.44 -27.69 2.55
CA ALA A 133 -36.56 -29.00 3.22
C ALA A 133 -37.83 -29.07 4.08
N LYS A 134 -38.14 -28.02 4.85
CA LYS A 134 -39.38 -27.94 5.64
C LYS A 134 -40.63 -27.98 4.76
N GLU A 135 -40.60 -27.29 3.62
CA GLU A 135 -41.73 -27.29 2.68
C GLU A 135 -41.94 -28.68 2.05
N ALA A 136 -40.85 -29.34 1.63
CA ALA A 136 -40.89 -30.69 1.09
C ALA A 136 -41.41 -31.70 2.12
N GLN A 137 -40.98 -31.57 3.38
CA GLN A 137 -41.44 -32.43 4.47
C GLN A 137 -42.94 -32.26 4.73
N LYS A 138 -43.44 -31.01 4.80
CA LYS A 138 -44.88 -30.75 4.96
C LYS A 138 -45.72 -31.35 3.84
N LYS A 139 -45.26 -31.26 2.58
CA LYS A 139 -45.93 -31.89 1.43
C LYS A 139 -45.97 -33.41 1.54
N SER A 140 -44.86 -34.02 1.94
CA SER A 140 -44.77 -35.47 2.15
C SER A 140 -45.73 -35.94 3.27
N ASP A 141 -45.77 -35.22 4.39
CA ASP A 141 -46.67 -35.54 5.51
C ASP A 141 -48.15 -35.45 5.10
N ASP A 142 -48.52 -34.45 4.30
CA ASP A 142 -49.88 -34.28 3.76
C ASP A 142 -50.27 -35.42 2.80
N GLU A 143 -49.33 -35.89 1.96
CA GLU A 143 -49.55 -37.04 1.07
C GLU A 143 -49.72 -38.35 1.85
N ILE A 144 -48.86 -38.59 2.86
CA ILE A 144 -48.97 -39.76 3.74
C ILE A 144 -50.32 -39.77 4.46
N ARG A 145 -50.77 -38.62 4.96
CA ARG A 145 -52.08 -38.49 5.61
C ARG A 145 -53.22 -38.84 4.68
N LYS A 146 -53.23 -38.29 3.44
CA LYS A 146 -54.26 -38.63 2.44
C LYS A 146 -54.26 -40.12 2.11
N LEU A 147 -53.09 -40.73 1.90
CA LEU A 147 -52.96 -42.17 1.62
C LEU A 147 -53.52 -43.04 2.75
N ARG A 148 -53.26 -42.67 4.02
CA ARG A 148 -53.84 -43.35 5.18
C ARG A 148 -55.37 -43.26 5.18
N GLU A 149 -55.92 -42.07 4.93
CA GLU A 149 -57.38 -41.87 4.84
C GLU A 149 -58.01 -42.70 3.71
N TYR A 150 -57.36 -42.83 2.55
CA TYR A 150 -57.85 -43.66 1.45
C TYR A 150 -57.81 -45.15 1.78
N LEU A 151 -56.73 -45.63 2.41
CA LEU A 151 -56.60 -47.04 2.82
C LEU A 151 -57.66 -47.43 3.85
N GLU A 152 -57.93 -46.58 4.85
CA GLU A 152 -58.96 -46.85 5.85
C GLU A 152 -60.38 -46.94 5.24
N ARG A 153 -60.69 -46.12 4.24
CA ARG A 153 -61.99 -46.20 3.54
C ARG A 153 -62.11 -47.46 2.71
N ALA A 154 -61.07 -47.80 1.95
CA ALA A 154 -61.06 -49.02 1.13
C ALA A 154 -61.22 -50.29 1.97
N GLN A 155 -60.62 -50.33 3.17
CA GLN A 155 -60.77 -51.44 4.11
C GLN A 155 -62.21 -51.54 4.65
N LYS A 156 -62.84 -50.42 5.00
CA LYS A 156 -64.25 -50.40 5.45
C LYS A 156 -65.25 -50.82 4.38
N GLU A 157 -64.92 -50.64 3.10
CA GLU A 157 -65.80 -51.04 1.98
C GLU A 157 -65.64 -52.53 1.60
N THR A 158 -64.63 -53.22 2.14
CA THR A 158 -64.36 -54.64 1.86
C THR A 158 -64.73 -55.59 3.01
N GLU A 159 -65.23 -55.04 4.14
CA GLU A 159 -65.87 -55.76 5.26
C GLU A 159 -67.40 -55.72 5.14
#